data_AF-A0A6J0YDM2-F1
#
_entry.id   AF-A0A6J0YDM2-F1
#
_cell.length_a   1.000
_cell.length_b   1.000
_cell.length_c   1.000
_cell.angle_alpha   90.00
_cell.angle_beta   90.00
_cell.angle_gamma   90.00
#
_symmetry.space_group_name_H-M   'P 1'
#
loop_
_entity.id
_entity.type
_entity.pdbx_description
1 polymer ?
#
loop_
_entity_poly.entity_id
_entity_poly.type
_entity_poly.pdbx_seq_one_letter_code
_entity_poly.pdbx_strand_id
1 'polypeptide(L)'
;MSGRRLRQAVQEEFEAYGMLNMTVVISGLCNVYTHYITTYEEYQAQRYEAASTIYGPHTLSAYIQLFRVLAKAIATGTVANLSSGPEPPFFEELMSPLIPNIVDRVPSGTTFGDILLPANATYRVGEVVEVTFVGANPKNSAENRTHQTFLTVEKYEATSATWQIMHNDASWETRFYWHKGLLGLSNATIQWHIPDTAQPGTYRIKYFGHSRKQDSLKPAVLLSFESSPSVFEVITTW
;
A
#
# COMPACT_ATOMS: atom_id res chain seq x y z
N MET A 1 -18.99 -8.13 -19.51
CA MET A 1 -20.32 -8.76 -19.27
C MET A 1 -20.30 -9.88 -18.21
N SER A 2 -19.15 -10.54 -17.97
CA SER A 2 -19.00 -11.68 -17.06
C SER A 2 -19.67 -11.54 -15.68
N GLY A 3 -19.34 -10.47 -14.94
CA GLY A 3 -19.89 -10.25 -13.61
C GLY A 3 -21.40 -9.97 -13.57
N ARG A 4 -22.01 -9.55 -14.69
CA ARG A 4 -23.48 -9.43 -14.78
C ARG A 4 -24.12 -10.82 -14.90
N ARG A 5 -23.60 -11.66 -15.81
CA ARG A 5 -24.10 -13.03 -16.01
C ARG A 5 -23.97 -13.88 -14.75
N LEU A 6 -22.84 -13.78 -14.03
CA LEU A 6 -22.65 -14.52 -12.78
C LEU A 6 -23.62 -14.06 -11.69
N ARG A 7 -23.77 -12.75 -11.46
CA ARG A 7 -24.72 -12.24 -10.46
C ARG A 7 -26.14 -12.68 -10.73
N GLN A 8 -26.60 -12.53 -11.97
CA GLN A 8 -27.93 -12.95 -12.39
C GLN A 8 -28.11 -14.46 -12.17
N ALA A 9 -27.17 -15.28 -12.64
CA ALA A 9 -27.29 -16.73 -12.53
C ALA A 9 -27.29 -17.22 -11.07
N VAL A 10 -26.57 -16.56 -10.16
CA VAL A 10 -26.56 -16.87 -8.72
C VAL A 10 -27.86 -16.40 -8.06
N GLN A 11 -28.35 -15.21 -8.40
CA GLN A 11 -29.63 -14.69 -7.91
C GLN A 11 -30.78 -15.62 -8.29
N GLU A 12 -30.86 -16.01 -9.57
CA GLU A 12 -31.86 -16.97 -10.07
C GLU A 12 -31.79 -18.33 -9.37
N GLU A 13 -30.58 -18.81 -9.03
CA GLU A 13 -30.42 -20.07 -8.30
C GLU A 13 -30.97 -19.95 -6.86
N PHE A 14 -30.71 -18.83 -6.17
CA PHE A 14 -31.29 -18.59 -4.84
C PHE A 14 -32.82 -18.51 -4.90
N GLU A 15 -33.37 -17.80 -5.88
CA GLU A 15 -34.82 -17.66 -6.08
C GLU A 15 -35.49 -19.02 -6.34
N ALA A 16 -34.86 -19.87 -7.16
CA ALA A 16 -35.35 -21.22 -7.46
C ALA A 16 -35.47 -22.12 -6.21
N TYR A 17 -34.72 -21.80 -5.14
CA TYR A 17 -34.74 -22.52 -3.86
C TYR A 17 -35.33 -21.68 -2.71
N GLY A 18 -36.18 -20.69 -3.02
CA GLY A 18 -37.01 -19.99 -2.05
C GLY A 18 -36.34 -18.81 -1.34
N MET A 19 -35.09 -18.46 -1.68
CA MET A 19 -34.40 -17.27 -1.18
C MET A 19 -34.60 -16.10 -2.14
N LEU A 20 -35.72 -15.39 -1.97
CA LEU A 20 -36.14 -14.31 -2.86
C LEU A 20 -35.32 -13.01 -2.65
N ASN A 21 -35.19 -12.21 -3.71
CA ASN A 21 -34.64 -10.84 -3.66
C ASN A 21 -33.20 -10.74 -3.11
N MET A 22 -32.37 -11.77 -3.35
CA MET A 22 -30.98 -11.76 -2.93
C MET A 22 -30.18 -10.68 -3.67
N THR A 23 -29.50 -9.81 -2.93
CA THR A 23 -28.53 -8.87 -3.51
C THR A 23 -27.18 -9.57 -3.65
N VAL A 24 -26.83 -9.92 -4.89
CA VAL A 24 -25.55 -10.58 -5.19
C VAL A 24 -24.51 -9.54 -5.61
N VAL A 25 -23.36 -9.54 -4.93
CA VAL A 25 -22.22 -8.67 -5.24
C VAL A 25 -21.05 -9.49 -5.80
N ILE A 26 -20.30 -8.92 -6.74
CA ILE A 26 -19.02 -9.50 -7.19
C ILE A 26 -17.92 -8.88 -6.34
N SER A 27 -17.31 -9.69 -5.48
CA SER A 27 -16.03 -9.36 -4.86
C SER A 27 -14.91 -9.90 -5.73
N GLY A 28 -14.22 -9.02 -6.45
CA GLY A 28 -13.05 -9.38 -7.27
C GLY A 28 -11.80 -9.61 -6.44
N LEU A 29 -10.75 -10.17 -7.04
CA LEU A 29 -9.41 -10.34 -6.41
C LEU A 29 -9.45 -11.04 -5.04
N CYS A 30 -10.28 -12.08 -4.91
CA CYS A 30 -10.47 -12.83 -3.65
C CYS A 30 -9.70 -14.15 -3.65
N ASN A 31 -9.09 -14.49 -2.51
CA ASN A 31 -8.41 -15.75 -2.18
C ASN A 31 -7.16 -16.07 -3.03
N VAL A 32 -7.30 -16.18 -4.36
CA VAL A 32 -6.22 -16.48 -5.29
C VAL A 32 -6.40 -15.69 -6.58
N TYR A 33 -5.30 -15.19 -7.13
CA TYR A 33 -5.31 -14.43 -8.38
C TYR A 33 -5.19 -15.36 -9.59
N THR A 34 -6.22 -15.39 -10.44
CA THR A 34 -6.28 -16.22 -11.65
C THR A 34 -6.50 -15.38 -12.92
N HIS A 35 -5.95 -14.16 -12.94
CA HIS A 35 -6.08 -13.21 -14.04
C HIS A 35 -7.54 -12.81 -14.34
N TYR A 36 -7.92 -12.77 -15.62
CA TYR A 36 -9.18 -12.24 -16.10
C TYR A 36 -10.17 -13.36 -16.41
N ILE A 37 -11.46 -13.00 -16.45
CA ILE A 37 -12.54 -13.90 -16.85
C ILE A 37 -13.45 -13.14 -17.81
N THR A 38 -13.32 -13.41 -19.11
CA THR A 38 -14.22 -12.87 -20.13
C THR A 38 -15.40 -13.80 -20.39
N THR A 39 -16.48 -13.25 -20.94
CA THR A 39 -17.52 -14.07 -21.57
C THR A 39 -16.94 -14.83 -22.77
N TYR A 40 -17.64 -15.86 -23.24
CA TYR A 40 -17.23 -16.61 -24.42
C TYR A 40 -17.10 -15.71 -25.66
N GLU A 41 -18.02 -14.75 -25.82
CA GLU A 41 -18.09 -13.83 -26.95
C GLU A 41 -16.97 -12.79 -26.87
N GLU A 42 -16.72 -12.22 -25.69
CA GLU A 42 -15.57 -11.36 -25.43
C GLU A 42 -14.25 -12.13 -25.65
N TYR A 43 -14.21 -13.42 -25.30
CA TYR A 43 -13.03 -14.27 -25.46
C TYR A 43 -12.62 -14.41 -26.94
N GLN A 44 -13.59 -14.51 -27.86
CA GLN A 44 -13.30 -14.66 -29.30
C GLN A 44 -12.52 -13.47 -29.87
N ALA A 45 -12.70 -12.28 -29.31
CA ALA A 45 -12.00 -11.09 -29.78
C ALA A 45 -10.50 -11.07 -29.41
N GLN A 46 -10.07 -11.93 -28.47
CA GLN A 46 -8.67 -12.07 -28.05
C GLN A 46 -7.96 -10.73 -27.75
N ARG A 47 -8.68 -9.80 -27.10
CA ARG A 47 -8.06 -8.64 -26.43
C ARG A 47 -7.32 -9.06 -25.15
N TYR A 48 -6.72 -8.11 -24.45
CA TYR A 48 -5.91 -8.37 -23.25
C TYR A 48 -6.61 -9.27 -22.22
N GLU A 49 -7.87 -8.96 -21.88
CA GLU A 49 -8.63 -9.71 -20.87
C GLU A 49 -8.96 -11.12 -21.35
N ALA A 50 -9.26 -11.26 -22.65
CA ALA A 50 -9.58 -12.54 -23.28
C ALA A 50 -8.35 -13.46 -23.37
N ALA A 51 -7.20 -12.92 -23.79
CA ALA A 51 -5.94 -13.63 -23.79
C ALA A 51 -5.45 -13.95 -22.36
N SER A 52 -5.83 -13.12 -21.37
CA SER A 52 -5.58 -13.34 -19.94
C SER A 52 -6.67 -14.17 -19.25
N THR A 53 -7.60 -14.78 -20.01
CA THR A 53 -8.59 -15.74 -19.49
C THR A 53 -7.99 -17.14 -19.55
N ILE A 54 -7.24 -17.48 -18.50
CA ILE A 54 -6.21 -18.54 -18.51
C ILE A 54 -6.73 -19.97 -18.60
N TYR A 55 -8.01 -20.22 -18.32
CA TYR A 55 -8.62 -21.56 -18.43
C TYR A 55 -9.43 -21.74 -19.72
N GLY A 56 -9.24 -20.86 -20.71
CA GLY A 56 -9.84 -20.97 -22.04
C GLY A 56 -11.23 -20.33 -22.17
N PRO A 57 -11.90 -20.52 -23.32
CA PRO A 57 -13.12 -19.79 -23.68
C PRO A 57 -14.33 -20.06 -22.76
N HIS A 58 -14.30 -21.17 -22.01
CA HIS A 58 -15.39 -21.59 -21.12
C HIS A 58 -15.15 -21.25 -19.65
N THR A 59 -14.12 -20.45 -19.35
CA THR A 59 -13.78 -20.04 -17.97
C THR A 59 -15.00 -19.44 -17.25
N LEU A 60 -15.69 -18.46 -17.85
CA LEU A 60 -16.89 -17.87 -17.23
C LEU A 60 -17.99 -18.91 -17.00
N SER A 61 -18.26 -19.79 -17.97
CA SER A 61 -19.29 -20.81 -17.83
C SER A 61 -19.00 -21.76 -16.66
N ALA A 62 -17.73 -22.15 -16.49
CA ALA A 62 -17.30 -22.95 -15.35
C ALA A 62 -17.52 -22.22 -14.02
N TYR A 63 -17.14 -20.94 -13.92
CA TYR A 63 -17.41 -20.14 -12.72
C TYR A 63 -18.91 -20.02 -12.43
N ILE A 64 -19.75 -19.72 -13.43
CA ILE A 64 -21.21 -19.66 -13.24
C ILE A 64 -21.74 -20.99 -12.70
N GLN A 65 -21.32 -22.12 -13.27
CA GLN A 65 -21.72 -23.44 -12.81
C GLN A 65 -21.32 -23.68 -11.34
N LEU A 66 -20.06 -23.43 -10.98
CA LEU A 66 -19.56 -23.64 -9.62
C LEU A 66 -20.29 -22.75 -8.60
N PHE A 67 -20.49 -21.47 -8.92
CA PHE A 67 -21.20 -20.55 -8.01
C PHE A 67 -22.69 -20.87 -7.86
N ARG A 68 -23.36 -21.41 -8.89
CA ARG A 68 -24.73 -21.92 -8.76
C ARG A 68 -24.79 -23.14 -7.85
N VAL A 69 -23.84 -24.08 -7.95
CA VAL A 69 -23.76 -25.23 -7.02
C VAL A 69 -23.63 -24.74 -5.56
N LEU A 70 -22.80 -23.74 -5.30
CA LEU A 70 -22.66 -23.14 -3.98
C LEU A 70 -23.95 -22.46 -3.52
N ALA A 71 -24.57 -21.63 -4.37
CA ALA A 71 -25.80 -20.92 -4.05
C ALA A 71 -26.94 -21.88 -3.69
N LYS A 72 -27.12 -22.94 -4.50
CA LYS A 72 -28.07 -24.03 -4.21
C LYS A 72 -27.80 -24.66 -2.86
N ALA A 73 -26.56 -25.07 -2.59
CA ALA A 73 -26.21 -25.75 -1.34
C ALA A 73 -26.47 -24.88 -0.10
N ILE A 74 -26.25 -23.56 -0.22
CA ILE A 74 -26.62 -22.58 0.82
C ILE A 74 -28.14 -22.55 0.98
N ALA A 75 -28.88 -22.36 -0.12
CA ALA A 75 -30.34 -22.24 -0.09
C ALA A 75 -31.05 -23.48 0.46
N THR A 76 -30.52 -24.68 0.19
CA THR A 76 -31.10 -25.95 0.64
C THR A 76 -30.53 -26.45 1.97
N GLY A 77 -29.62 -25.72 2.61
CA GLY A 77 -28.99 -26.14 3.87
C GLY A 77 -28.11 -27.41 3.74
N THR A 78 -27.55 -27.66 2.55
CA THR A 78 -26.76 -28.87 2.24
C THR A 78 -25.29 -28.57 1.96
N VAL A 79 -24.74 -27.48 2.50
CA VAL A 79 -23.33 -27.09 2.34
C VAL A 79 -22.38 -28.22 2.77
N ALA A 80 -22.72 -28.97 3.82
CA ALA A 80 -21.93 -30.10 4.30
C ALA A 80 -21.81 -31.27 3.29
N ASN A 81 -22.66 -31.30 2.26
CA ASN A 81 -22.64 -32.35 1.23
C ASN A 81 -21.72 -31.98 0.04
N LEU A 82 -21.16 -30.77 0.00
CA LEU A 82 -20.22 -30.36 -1.03
C LEU A 82 -18.89 -31.10 -0.86
N SER A 83 -18.23 -31.46 -1.96
CA SER A 83 -16.88 -32.01 -1.89
C SER A 83 -15.91 -30.93 -1.41
N SER A 84 -14.95 -31.31 -0.57
CA SER A 84 -13.91 -30.37 -0.08
C SER A 84 -13.00 -29.84 -1.19
N GLY A 85 -13.01 -30.48 -2.37
CA GLY A 85 -12.07 -30.19 -3.45
C GLY A 85 -10.64 -30.63 -3.12
N PRO A 86 -9.70 -30.48 -4.09
CA PRO A 86 -8.29 -30.72 -3.84
C PRO A 86 -7.69 -29.61 -2.96
N GLU A 87 -6.83 -30.00 -2.02
CA GLU A 87 -6.06 -29.06 -1.20
C GLU A 87 -5.01 -28.34 -2.08
N PRO A 88 -4.90 -27.00 -2.02
CA PRO A 88 -3.89 -26.27 -2.78
C PRO A 88 -2.47 -26.55 -2.25
N PRO A 89 -1.45 -26.61 -3.12
CA PRO A 89 -0.06 -26.79 -2.68
C PRO A 89 0.46 -25.54 -1.96
N PHE A 90 1.38 -25.75 -1.01
CA PHE A 90 2.18 -24.69 -0.39
C PHE A 90 3.65 -24.89 -0.77
N PHE A 91 4.20 -23.98 -1.59
CA PHE A 91 5.59 -24.08 -2.04
C PHE A 91 6.54 -23.44 -1.01
N GLU A 92 7.42 -24.24 -0.40
CA GLU A 92 8.41 -23.76 0.58
C GLU A 92 9.65 -23.15 -0.09
N GLU A 93 10.11 -23.76 -1.18
CA GLU A 93 11.26 -23.31 -1.96
C GLU A 93 10.79 -22.37 -3.09
N LEU A 94 10.72 -21.07 -2.80
CA LEU A 94 10.33 -20.05 -3.78
C LEU A 94 11.51 -19.60 -4.66
N MET A 95 12.06 -18.41 -4.39
CA MET A 95 13.19 -17.84 -5.12
C MET A 95 14.20 -17.24 -4.15
N SER A 96 15.48 -17.37 -4.47
CA SER A 96 16.55 -16.65 -3.77
C SER A 96 16.55 -15.16 -4.17
N PRO A 97 16.66 -14.21 -3.23
CA PRO A 97 16.75 -12.80 -3.56
C PRO A 97 18.00 -12.52 -4.41
N LEU A 98 17.80 -11.96 -5.60
CA LEU A 98 18.87 -11.67 -6.57
C LEU A 98 19.68 -10.41 -6.22
N ILE A 99 19.16 -9.55 -5.34
CA ILE A 99 19.77 -8.25 -5.00
C ILE A 99 20.41 -8.35 -3.61
N PRO A 100 21.73 -8.11 -3.48
CA PRO A 100 22.38 -8.15 -2.18
C PRO A 100 21.90 -7.00 -1.29
N ASN A 101 21.78 -7.28 0.00
CA ASN A 101 21.50 -6.25 0.99
C ASN A 101 22.74 -5.38 1.21
N ILE A 102 22.64 -4.10 0.86
CA ILE A 102 23.69 -3.09 1.04
C ILE A 102 23.60 -2.51 2.45
N VAL A 103 24.74 -2.15 3.04
CA VAL A 103 24.82 -1.42 4.32
C VAL A 103 24.56 0.06 4.03
N ASP A 104 23.64 0.67 4.76
CA ASP A 104 23.36 2.10 4.60
C ASP A 104 24.52 2.93 5.15
N ARG A 105 24.81 4.06 4.51
CA ARG A 105 25.86 4.98 4.90
C ARG A 105 25.34 6.40 4.92
N VAL A 106 26.05 7.26 5.64
CA VAL A 106 25.80 8.70 5.76
C VAL A 106 26.96 9.48 5.13
N PRO A 107 26.72 10.70 4.60
CA PRO A 107 27.80 11.61 4.25
C PRO A 107 28.73 11.88 5.43
N SER A 108 30.00 12.22 5.14
CA SER A 108 30.99 12.50 6.19
C SER A 108 30.53 13.64 7.09
N GLY A 109 30.60 13.44 8.42
CA GLY A 109 30.22 14.45 9.42
C GLY A 109 28.71 14.60 9.64
N THR A 110 27.88 13.72 9.08
CA THR A 110 26.42 13.70 9.27
C THR A 110 25.96 12.39 9.93
N THR A 111 24.69 12.36 10.32
CA THR A 111 23.99 11.19 10.84
C THR A 111 22.69 10.96 10.08
N PHE A 112 22.10 9.76 10.21
CA PHE A 112 20.81 9.47 9.60
C PHE A 112 19.73 10.39 10.17
N GLY A 113 18.92 11.00 9.31
CA GLY A 113 17.92 11.98 9.71
C GLY A 113 18.42 13.42 9.77
N ASP A 114 19.69 13.70 9.48
CA ASP A 114 20.15 15.10 9.32
C ASP A 114 19.50 15.74 8.08
N ILE A 115 19.21 17.05 8.18
CA ILE A 115 18.59 17.82 7.10
C ILE A 115 19.66 18.19 6.06
N LEU A 116 19.41 17.81 4.80
CA LEU A 116 20.21 18.19 3.62
C LEU A 116 19.63 19.42 2.93
N LEU A 117 18.30 19.51 2.84
CA LEU A 117 17.57 20.66 2.31
C LEU A 117 16.47 21.02 3.30
N PRO A 118 16.55 22.17 4.00
CA PRO A 118 15.52 22.59 4.95
C PRO A 118 14.28 23.15 4.24
N ALA A 119 13.16 23.17 4.94
CA ALA A 119 11.99 23.96 4.54
C ALA A 119 12.35 25.46 4.48
N ASN A 120 11.65 26.21 3.63
CA ASN A 120 11.65 27.67 3.70
C ASN A 120 11.01 28.14 5.01
N ALA A 121 11.30 29.37 5.43
CA ALA A 121 10.78 29.90 6.68
C ALA A 121 9.25 30.04 6.68
N THR A 122 8.64 30.36 5.53
CA THR A 122 7.21 30.65 5.42
C THR A 122 6.65 30.10 4.11
N TYR A 123 5.43 29.59 4.18
CA TYR A 123 4.65 29.09 3.05
C TYR A 123 3.21 29.60 3.09
N ARG A 124 2.58 29.69 1.93
CA ARG A 124 1.15 29.90 1.80
C ARG A 124 0.40 28.59 1.66
N VAL A 125 -0.88 28.60 2.05
CA VAL A 125 -1.81 27.54 1.67
C VAL A 125 -1.79 27.34 0.14
N GLY A 126 -1.86 26.08 -0.29
CA GLY A 126 -1.71 25.68 -1.69
C GLY A 126 -0.25 25.48 -2.17
N GLU A 127 0.75 25.97 -1.42
CA GLU A 127 2.16 25.70 -1.72
C GLU A 127 2.62 24.32 -1.24
N VAL A 128 3.82 23.90 -1.66
CA VAL A 128 4.43 22.62 -1.29
C VAL A 128 5.66 22.89 -0.45
N VAL A 129 5.65 22.36 0.77
CA VAL A 129 6.85 22.29 1.61
C VAL A 129 7.65 21.07 1.16
N GLU A 130 8.95 21.25 0.95
CA GLU A 130 9.87 20.16 0.61
C GLU A 130 11.05 20.17 1.58
N VAL A 131 11.33 19.02 2.18
CA VAL A 131 12.48 18.83 3.08
C VAL A 131 13.20 17.55 2.69
N THR A 132 14.52 17.62 2.54
CA THR A 132 15.35 16.45 2.23
C THR A 132 16.27 16.12 3.40
N PHE A 133 16.34 14.84 3.73
CA PHE A 133 17.11 14.29 4.84
C PHE A 133 18.14 13.26 4.34
N VAL A 134 19.18 13.03 5.14
CA VAL A 134 20.04 11.85 5.01
C VAL A 134 19.20 10.60 5.31
N GLY A 135 18.98 9.78 4.29
CA GLY A 135 18.09 8.64 4.31
C GLY A 135 18.80 7.30 4.49
N ALA A 136 18.00 6.26 4.72
CA ALA A 136 18.38 4.86 4.65
C ALA A 136 17.33 4.11 3.80
N ASN A 137 17.63 2.89 3.35
CA ASN A 137 16.69 2.14 2.53
C ASN A 137 15.36 1.85 3.26
N PRO A 138 14.19 2.29 2.74
CA PRO A 138 12.89 2.10 3.40
C PRO A 138 12.52 0.64 3.65
N LYS A 139 13.09 -0.30 2.89
CA LYS A 139 12.86 -1.74 3.08
C LYS A 139 13.23 -2.21 4.50
N ASN A 140 14.21 -1.55 5.13
CA ASN A 140 14.64 -1.87 6.49
C ASN A 140 13.50 -1.62 7.49
N SER A 141 12.66 -0.61 7.27
CA SER A 141 11.47 -0.36 8.09
C SER A 141 10.37 -1.39 7.87
N ALA A 142 10.30 -2.04 6.70
CA ALA A 142 9.34 -3.12 6.46
C ALA A 142 9.74 -4.43 7.16
N GLU A 143 11.05 -4.71 7.25
CA GLU A 143 11.57 -5.83 8.05
C GLU A 143 11.29 -5.62 9.54
N ASN A 144 11.30 -4.37 10.01
CA ASN A 144 10.94 -4.01 11.38
C ASN A 144 9.44 -3.68 11.51
N ARG A 145 8.63 -4.69 11.86
CA ARG A 145 7.15 -4.65 11.96
C ARG A 145 6.55 -3.68 13.00
N THR A 146 7.35 -2.80 13.59
CA THR A 146 6.94 -1.84 14.62
C THR A 146 6.77 -0.42 14.10
N HIS A 147 7.18 -0.15 12.85
CA HIS A 147 7.17 1.19 12.29
C HIS A 147 5.77 1.60 11.81
N GLN A 148 5.31 2.78 12.24
CA GLN A 148 3.95 3.26 11.99
C GLN A 148 3.84 4.29 10.85
N THR A 149 4.89 5.09 10.62
CA THR A 149 4.93 6.12 9.56
C THR A 149 6.38 6.54 9.29
N PHE A 150 6.72 6.80 8.03
CA PHE A 150 8.00 7.39 7.63
C PHE A 150 8.08 8.89 7.90
N LEU A 151 6.95 9.58 8.05
CA LEU A 151 6.93 11.04 8.26
C LEU A 151 5.79 11.50 9.18
N THR A 152 5.98 12.65 9.81
CA THR A 152 4.88 13.43 10.39
C THR A 152 4.98 14.88 9.97
N VAL A 153 3.83 15.49 9.70
CA VAL A 153 3.66 16.95 9.69
C VAL A 153 2.97 17.31 10.99
N GLU A 154 3.62 18.15 11.79
CA GLU A 154 3.15 18.48 13.13
C GLU A 154 2.93 20.00 13.24
N LYS A 155 1.83 20.41 13.88
CA LYS A 155 1.52 21.81 14.18
C LYS A 155 1.84 22.10 15.64
N TYR A 156 2.47 23.24 15.90
CA TYR A 156 2.72 23.70 17.26
C TYR A 156 1.47 24.35 17.84
N GLU A 157 1.03 23.86 19.01
CA GLU A 157 -0.06 24.45 19.77
C GLU A 157 0.50 25.25 20.95
N ALA A 158 0.40 26.59 20.85
CA ALA A 158 1.00 27.51 21.81
C ALA A 158 0.36 27.46 23.21
N THR A 159 -0.93 27.09 23.30
CA THR A 159 -1.68 26.99 24.56
C THR A 159 -1.17 25.87 25.46
N SER A 160 -0.80 24.73 24.87
CA SER A 160 -0.26 23.57 25.59
C SER A 160 1.26 23.42 25.47
N ALA A 161 1.90 24.25 24.64
CA ALA A 161 3.31 24.14 24.28
C ALA A 161 3.71 22.76 23.73
N THR A 162 2.80 22.12 22.97
CA THR A 162 2.99 20.77 22.40
C THR A 162 2.91 20.76 20.88
N TRP A 163 3.56 19.79 20.25
CA TRP A 163 3.40 19.49 18.83
C TRP A 163 2.30 18.44 18.62
N GLN A 164 1.33 18.75 17.76
CA GLN A 164 0.23 17.87 17.40
C GLN A 164 0.44 17.32 15.98
N ILE A 165 0.33 16.01 15.80
CA ILE A 165 0.45 15.38 14.48
C ILE A 165 -0.80 15.70 13.66
N MET A 166 -0.61 16.40 12.54
CA MET A 166 -1.68 16.75 11.60
C MET A 166 -1.76 15.79 10.43
N HIS A 167 -0.59 15.34 9.94
CA HIS A 167 -0.49 14.40 8.83
C HIS A 167 0.61 13.37 9.08
N ASN A 168 0.47 12.20 8.46
CA ASN A 168 1.43 11.10 8.39
C ASN A 168 1.57 10.62 6.94
N ASP A 169 2.38 9.59 6.68
CA ASP A 169 2.62 9.08 5.32
C ASP A 169 1.40 8.41 4.64
N ALA A 170 0.31 8.17 5.39
CA ALA A 170 -0.98 7.74 4.84
C ALA A 170 -1.87 8.90 4.38
N SER A 171 -1.48 10.14 4.69
CA SER A 171 -2.21 11.35 4.31
C SER A 171 -1.93 11.71 2.85
N TRP A 172 -2.99 11.95 2.06
CA TRP A 172 -2.91 12.28 0.63
C TRP A 172 -2.10 13.55 0.33
N GLU A 173 -2.06 14.46 1.31
CA GLU A 173 -1.33 15.72 1.26
C GLU A 173 0.19 15.51 1.36
N THR A 174 0.64 14.33 1.77
CA THR A 174 2.07 14.07 2.00
C THR A 174 2.63 13.11 0.98
N ARG A 175 3.92 13.24 0.70
CA ARG A 175 4.66 12.34 -0.18
C ARG A 175 6.02 12.02 0.41
N PHE A 176 6.42 10.76 0.28
CA PHE A 176 7.73 10.27 0.68
C PHE A 176 8.47 9.76 -0.55
N TYR A 177 9.59 10.39 -0.88
CA TYR A 177 10.47 10.00 -1.97
C TYR A 177 11.78 9.49 -1.38
N TRP A 178 12.21 8.31 -1.83
CA TRP A 178 13.54 7.79 -1.51
C TRP A 178 14.40 7.74 -2.76
N HIS A 179 15.59 8.33 -2.69
CA HIS A 179 16.56 8.35 -3.79
C HIS A 179 17.84 7.63 -3.39
N LYS A 180 18.17 6.57 -4.13
CA LYS A 180 19.41 5.80 -3.92
C LYS A 180 20.61 6.59 -4.43
N GLY A 181 21.58 6.82 -3.56
CA GLY A 181 22.90 7.33 -3.91
C GLY A 181 23.94 6.22 -4.15
N LEU A 182 25.21 6.62 -4.18
CA LEU A 182 26.34 5.72 -4.34
C LEU A 182 26.75 5.09 -3.00
N LEU A 183 27.26 3.86 -3.05
CA LEU A 183 27.93 3.19 -1.92
C LEU A 183 27.14 3.15 -0.60
N GLY A 184 25.81 3.07 -0.67
CA GLY A 184 24.93 2.99 0.51
C GLY A 184 24.42 4.34 1.01
N LEU A 185 24.82 5.45 0.38
CA LEU A 185 24.19 6.75 0.61
C LEU A 185 22.76 6.76 0.04
N SER A 186 21.85 7.47 0.67
CA SER A 186 20.53 7.75 0.11
C SER A 186 19.92 9.00 0.72
N ASN A 187 18.96 9.58 0.00
CA ASN A 187 18.21 10.74 0.46
C ASN A 187 16.74 10.34 0.67
N ALA A 188 16.12 10.92 1.69
CA ALA A 188 14.69 10.86 1.90
C ALA A 188 14.11 12.26 1.77
N THR A 189 13.28 12.49 0.76
CA THR A 189 12.62 13.77 0.51
C THR A 189 11.15 13.64 0.89
N ILE A 190 10.70 14.51 1.80
CA ILE A 190 9.32 14.59 2.23
C ILE A 190 8.71 15.86 1.65
N GLN A 191 7.55 15.71 1.04
CA GLN A 191 6.72 16.83 0.61
C GLN A 191 5.43 16.88 1.40
N TRP A 192 5.02 18.08 1.79
CA TRP A 192 3.67 18.37 2.25
C TRP A 192 3.02 19.40 1.32
N HIS A 193 1.99 18.95 0.61
CA HIS A 193 1.10 19.79 -0.19
C HIS A 193 0.10 20.45 0.75
N ILE A 194 0.34 21.71 1.10
CA ILE A 194 -0.49 22.41 2.10
C ILE A 194 -1.89 22.58 1.50
N PRO A 195 -2.94 21.94 2.07
CA PRO A 195 -4.29 22.10 1.54
C PRO A 195 -4.80 23.52 1.80
N ASP A 196 -5.75 23.99 0.98
CA ASP A 196 -6.38 25.31 1.16
C ASP A 196 -7.11 25.45 2.51
N THR A 197 -7.44 24.32 3.14
CA THR A 197 -8.07 24.23 4.46
C THR A 197 -7.09 24.24 5.63
N ALA A 198 -5.77 24.27 5.38
CA ALA A 198 -4.76 24.31 6.42
C ALA A 198 -4.86 25.59 7.24
N GLN A 199 -4.78 25.45 8.56
CA GLN A 199 -4.78 26.60 9.46
C GLN A 199 -3.42 27.30 9.43
N PRO A 200 -3.37 28.63 9.52
CA PRO A 200 -2.11 29.32 9.78
C PRO A 200 -1.45 28.86 11.08
N GLY A 201 -0.12 28.90 11.12
CA GLY A 201 0.64 28.61 12.33
C GLY A 201 2.02 28.03 12.05
N THR A 202 2.69 27.61 13.12
CA THR A 202 4.01 27.00 13.05
C THR A 202 3.89 25.49 12.88
N TYR A 203 4.57 24.97 11.88
CA TYR A 203 4.60 23.55 11.52
C TYR A 203 6.03 23.01 11.55
N ARG A 204 6.15 21.69 11.65
CA ARG A 204 7.42 20.99 11.41
C ARG A 204 7.21 19.67 10.67
N ILE A 205 8.22 19.26 9.93
CA ILE A 205 8.31 17.92 9.35
C ILE A 205 9.34 17.10 10.12
N LYS A 206 8.97 15.86 10.48
CA LYS A 206 9.88 14.83 10.98
C LYS A 206 9.92 13.64 10.02
N TYR A 207 11.11 13.04 9.92
CA TYR A 207 11.38 11.80 9.20
C TYR A 207 11.78 10.70 10.19
N PHE A 208 11.26 9.50 9.98
CA PHE A 208 11.56 8.32 10.77
C PHE A 208 12.00 7.18 9.85
N GLY A 209 13.00 6.41 10.27
CA GLY A 209 13.51 5.32 9.44
C GLY A 209 14.37 4.31 10.18
N HIS A 210 14.84 3.30 9.44
CA HIS A 210 15.75 2.28 9.94
C HIS A 210 16.98 2.18 9.03
N SER A 211 18.16 2.27 9.63
CA SER A 211 19.43 2.04 8.96
C SER A 211 19.90 0.61 9.16
N ARG A 212 20.46 0.01 8.11
CA ARG A 212 21.11 -1.29 8.20
C ARG A 212 22.59 -1.11 8.46
N LYS A 213 23.05 -1.61 9.61
CA LYS A 213 24.47 -1.70 9.96
C LYS A 213 24.92 -3.16 9.89
N GLN A 214 26.09 -3.41 9.31
CA GLN A 214 26.72 -4.73 9.35
C GLN A 214 28.23 -4.57 9.52
N ASP A 215 28.73 -4.99 10.68
CA ASP A 215 30.16 -5.08 10.93
C ASP A 215 30.71 -6.42 10.38
N SER A 216 32.00 -6.47 10.06
CA SER A 216 32.65 -7.69 9.56
C SER A 216 32.38 -8.89 10.47
N LEU A 217 31.93 -10.00 9.88
CA LEU A 217 31.60 -11.27 10.56
C LEU A 217 30.44 -11.21 11.58
N LYS A 218 29.70 -10.10 11.67
CA LYS A 218 28.49 -10.01 12.49
C LYS A 218 27.22 -10.06 11.65
N PRO A 219 26.10 -10.57 12.21
CA PRO A 219 24.79 -10.41 11.60
C PRO A 219 24.48 -8.93 11.37
N ALA A 220 23.69 -8.63 10.35
CA ALA A 220 23.20 -7.28 10.13
C ALA A 220 22.19 -6.90 11.23
N VAL A 221 22.25 -5.64 11.65
CA VAL A 221 21.33 -5.06 12.65
C VAL A 221 20.62 -3.87 12.02
N LEU A 222 19.33 -3.74 12.31
CA LEU A 222 18.52 -2.60 11.92
C LEU A 222 18.40 -1.64 13.11
N LEU A 223 18.77 -0.38 12.91
CA LEU A 223 18.76 0.65 13.95
C LEU A 223 17.77 1.75 13.55
N SER A 224 16.80 2.04 14.42
CA SER A 224 15.88 3.15 14.22
C SER A 224 16.58 4.49 14.40
N PHE A 225 16.09 5.50 13.71
CA PHE A 225 16.49 6.89 13.89
C PHE A 225 15.29 7.81 13.61
N GLU A 226 15.36 9.02 14.16
CA GLU A 226 14.45 10.12 13.85
C GLU A 226 15.25 11.36 13.45
N SER A 227 14.66 12.18 12.58
CA SER A 227 15.32 13.38 12.08
C SER A 227 15.31 14.52 13.09
N SER A 228 16.24 15.46 12.88
CA SER A 228 16.05 16.82 13.37
C SER A 228 14.79 17.43 12.74
N PRO A 229 13.98 18.21 13.50
CA PRO A 229 12.77 18.81 12.96
C PRO A 229 13.09 20.00 12.04
N SER A 230 12.42 20.10 10.89
CA SER A 230 12.46 21.31 10.06
C SER A 230 11.20 22.14 10.32
N VAL A 231 11.36 23.29 10.98
CA VAL A 231 10.27 24.18 11.43
C VAL A 231 10.04 25.31 10.43
N PHE A 232 8.78 25.62 10.14
CA PHE A 232 8.37 26.69 9.22
C PHE A 232 6.97 27.22 9.58
N GLU A 233 6.56 28.33 8.98
CA GLU A 233 5.27 28.96 9.19
C GLU A 233 4.35 28.82 7.98
N VAL A 234 3.05 28.63 8.20
CA VAL A 234 2.01 28.62 7.17
C VAL A 234 1.09 29.83 7.37
N ILE A 235 0.80 30.54 6.29
CA ILE A 235 -0.08 31.72 6.27
C ILE A 235 -1.16 31.60 5.18
N THR A 236 -2.27 32.32 5.32
CA THR A 236 -3.39 32.34 4.35
C THR A 236 -3.30 33.49 3.34
N THR A 237 -2.71 34.64 3.70
CA THR A 237 -2.51 35.81 2.83
C THR A 237 -1.21 36.53 3.20
N TRP A 238 -0.55 37.17 2.22
CA TRP A 238 0.57 38.10 2.46
C TRP A 238 0.10 39.41 3.09
#